data_AF-A0A520IG41-F1
#
_entry.id   AF-A0A520IG41-F1
#
_cell.length_a   1.000
_cell.length_b   1.000
_cell.length_c   1.000
_cell.angle_alpha   90.00
_cell.angle_beta   90.00
_cell.angle_gamma   90.00
#
_symmetry.space_group_name_H-M   'P 1'
#
loop_
_entity.id
_entity.type
_entity.pdbx_description
1 polymer ?
#
loop_
_entity_poly.entity_id
_entity_poly.type
_entity_poly.pdbx_seq_one_letter_code
_entity_poly.pdbx_strand_id
1 'polypeptide(L)'
;MKHFKTLPDLHRENGFPPPENPRFSIYQCDKACILGDREFTSNFYMVAFKKIKAGVVRYGRTKFDHESGSMMFFKPNQVIEMKNLEFDEDGFLLFINEDFLNGHSLHQEIKKYHFFDYETNESLHLSPSEEKITWELYRKIENEYNHNQDEYSREIILANIDTLLKYAQRFYKRQFIN
;
A
#
# COMPACT_ATOMS: atom_id res chain seq x y z
N MET A 1 -16.14 -15.35 -0.46
CA MET A 1 -15.21 -14.23 -0.68
C MET A 1 -16.01 -12.94 -0.81
N LYS A 2 -15.70 -11.93 0.01
CA LYS A 2 -16.39 -10.62 -0.02
C LYS A 2 -15.75 -9.72 -1.09
N HIS A 3 -16.55 -8.88 -1.73
CA HIS A 3 -16.06 -7.89 -2.69
C HIS A 3 -16.43 -6.48 -2.22
N PHE A 4 -15.43 -5.62 -2.02
CA PHE A 4 -15.61 -4.24 -1.58
C PHE A 4 -15.69 -3.29 -2.76
N LYS A 5 -16.87 -2.70 -2.95
CA LYS A 5 -17.10 -1.73 -4.03
C LYS A 5 -16.69 -0.31 -3.65
N THR A 6 -16.79 0.03 -2.36
CA THR A 6 -16.55 1.39 -1.85
C THR A 6 -15.60 1.37 -0.66
N LEU A 7 -14.86 2.46 -0.45
CA LEU A 7 -13.98 2.61 0.72
C LEU A 7 -14.77 2.69 2.03
N PRO A 8 -15.91 3.39 2.14
CA PRO A 8 -16.72 3.37 3.36
C PRO A 8 -17.15 1.96 3.78
N ASP A 9 -17.51 1.09 2.83
CA ASP A 9 -17.85 -0.31 3.11
C ASP A 9 -16.64 -1.10 3.63
N LEU A 10 -15.47 -0.91 3.03
CA LEU A 10 -14.24 -1.54 3.50
C LEU A 10 -13.89 -1.07 4.91
N HIS A 11 -13.94 0.24 5.17
CA HIS A 11 -13.57 0.80 6.47
C HIS A 11 -14.48 0.29 7.59
N ARG A 12 -15.81 0.36 7.38
CA ARG A 12 -16.81 -0.11 8.35
C ARG A 12 -16.64 -1.59 8.72
N GLU A 13 -16.32 -2.42 7.73
CA GLU A 13 -16.19 -3.87 7.93
C GLU A 13 -14.89 -4.30 8.61
N ASN A 14 -13.85 -3.47 8.51
CA ASN A 14 -12.55 -3.73 9.13
C ASN A 14 -12.33 -2.86 10.39
N GLY A 15 -13.35 -2.13 10.83
CA GLY A 15 -13.30 -1.30 12.04
C GLY A 15 -12.44 -0.03 11.91
N PHE A 16 -12.13 0.40 10.69
CA PHE A 16 -11.40 1.64 10.45
C PHE A 16 -12.32 2.86 10.62
N PRO A 17 -11.78 4.04 10.97
CA PRO A 17 -12.55 5.28 10.96
C PRO A 17 -13.11 5.55 9.56
N PRO A 18 -14.25 6.26 9.43
CA PRO A 18 -14.77 6.67 8.13
C PRO A 18 -13.70 7.42 7.32
N PRO A 19 -13.59 7.19 6.00
CA PRO A 19 -12.62 7.91 5.20
C PRO A 19 -13.06 9.36 4.97
N GLU A 20 -12.12 10.31 5.00
CA GLU A 20 -12.32 11.72 4.66
C GLU A 20 -12.72 11.91 3.19
N ASN A 21 -12.30 10.98 2.32
CA ASN A 21 -12.65 10.97 0.91
C ASN A 21 -13.25 9.61 0.48
N PRO A 22 -14.37 9.58 -0.25
CA PRO A 22 -14.99 8.31 -0.66
C PRO A 22 -14.18 7.51 -1.69
N ARG A 23 -13.18 8.13 -2.35
CA ARG A 23 -12.39 7.56 -3.45
C ARG A 23 -10.91 7.38 -3.12
N PHE A 24 -10.42 7.97 -2.04
CA PHE A 24 -9.07 7.78 -1.54
C PHE A 24 -9.09 7.68 -0.03
N SER A 25 -8.34 6.75 0.54
CA SER A 25 -8.14 6.71 1.98
C SER A 25 -6.74 6.24 2.33
N ILE A 26 -6.29 6.68 3.49
CA ILE A 26 -5.00 6.33 4.08
C ILE A 26 -5.22 6.00 5.54
N TYR A 27 -4.50 5.01 6.05
CA TYR A 27 -4.66 4.54 7.42
C TYR A 27 -3.33 4.00 7.95
N GLN A 28 -2.88 4.53 9.08
CA GLN A 28 -1.76 3.97 9.83
C GLN A 28 -2.28 2.90 10.79
N CYS A 29 -1.62 1.76 10.82
CA CYS A 29 -1.85 0.72 11.81
C CYS A 29 -0.77 0.80 12.89
N ASP A 30 -1.17 0.99 14.14
CA ASP A 30 -0.30 0.82 15.32
C ASP A 30 -0.37 -0.65 15.74
N LYS A 31 0.72 -1.40 15.55
CA LYS A 31 0.92 -2.80 15.94
C LYS A 31 -0.03 -3.86 15.36
N ALA A 32 -1.17 -3.52 14.77
CA ALA A 32 -2.05 -4.49 14.11
C ALA A 32 -2.92 -3.83 13.03
N CYS A 33 -2.80 -4.27 11.77
CA CYS A 33 -3.84 -4.02 10.78
C CYS A 33 -4.81 -5.21 10.78
N ILE A 34 -6.06 -5.01 11.17
CA ILE A 34 -7.12 -6.01 10.98
C ILE A 34 -7.60 -5.89 9.52
N LEU A 35 -6.78 -6.34 8.59
CA LEU A 35 -7.17 -6.50 7.19
C LEU A 35 -6.79 -7.92 6.78
N GLY A 36 -7.79 -8.75 6.50
CA GLY A 36 -7.56 -10.06 5.89
C GLY A 36 -7.48 -11.26 6.83
N ASP A 37 -8.33 -11.30 7.87
CA ASP A 37 -8.74 -12.58 8.49
C ASP A 37 -9.50 -13.51 7.51
N ARG A 38 -9.83 -12.99 6.32
CA ARG A 38 -10.57 -13.65 5.25
C ARG A 38 -10.12 -13.16 3.87
N GLU A 39 -10.28 -14.01 2.87
CA GLU A 39 -10.12 -13.64 1.46
C GLU A 39 -11.16 -12.59 1.04
N PHE A 40 -10.70 -11.55 0.34
CA PHE A 40 -11.55 -10.52 -0.24
C PHE A 40 -11.02 -10.01 -1.58
N THR A 41 -11.87 -9.27 -2.30
CA THR A 41 -11.51 -8.52 -3.50
C THR A 41 -12.02 -7.09 -3.35
N SER A 42 -11.51 -6.16 -4.16
CA SER A 42 -11.94 -4.75 -4.13
C SER A 42 -11.91 -4.08 -5.50
N ASN A 43 -12.59 -2.93 -5.62
CA ASN A 43 -12.55 -2.06 -6.81
C ASN A 43 -11.42 -1.02 -6.79
N PHE A 44 -10.46 -1.13 -5.87
CA PHE A 44 -9.44 -0.11 -5.64
C PHE A 44 -8.05 -0.74 -5.63
N TYR A 45 -7.07 0.03 -6.07
CA TYR A 45 -5.67 -0.28 -5.81
C TYR A 45 -5.42 -0.18 -4.30
N MET A 46 -4.56 -1.05 -3.80
CA MET A 46 -4.15 -1.06 -2.41
C MET A 46 -2.62 -1.08 -2.36
N VAL A 47 -2.05 -0.16 -1.59
CA VAL A 47 -0.63 -0.14 -1.24
C VAL A 47 -0.53 -0.33 0.25
N ALA A 48 0.21 -1.33 0.68
CA ALA A 48 0.43 -1.61 2.09
C ALA A 48 1.92 -1.60 2.39
N PHE A 49 2.28 -1.06 3.55
CA PHE A 49 3.60 -1.21 4.13
C PHE A 49 3.43 -1.92 5.48
N LYS A 50 4.29 -2.89 5.74
CA LYS A 50 4.38 -3.56 7.03
C LYS A 50 5.82 -3.84 7.40
N LYS A 51 6.10 -3.84 8.69
CA LYS A 51 7.33 -4.43 9.23
C LYS A 51 7.00 -5.77 9.87
N ILE A 52 7.61 -6.83 9.34
CA ILE A 52 7.31 -8.21 9.75
C ILE A 52 8.27 -8.59 10.88
N LYS A 53 7.75 -9.22 11.94
CA LYS A 53 8.59 -9.82 12.99
C LYS A 53 9.45 -10.95 12.43
N ALA A 54 10.59 -11.21 13.07
CA ALA A 54 11.55 -12.24 12.73
C ALA A 54 10.92 -13.58 12.26
N GLY A 55 11.37 -14.06 11.10
CA GLY A 55 10.97 -15.33 10.48
C GLY A 55 11.63 -15.45 9.11
N VAL A 56 12.25 -16.59 8.79
CA VAL A 56 13.01 -16.77 7.54
C VAL A 56 12.06 -16.81 6.35
N VAL A 57 11.82 -15.66 5.71
CA VAL A 57 11.28 -15.64 4.34
C VAL A 57 12.43 -16.04 3.42
N ARG A 58 12.45 -17.31 3.01
CA ARG A 58 13.40 -17.79 1.99
C ARG A 58 12.94 -17.30 0.62
N TYR A 59 13.50 -16.19 0.16
CA TYR A 59 13.50 -15.81 -1.25
C TYR A 59 14.85 -16.19 -1.88
N GLY A 60 14.90 -17.31 -2.59
CA GLY A 60 16.15 -17.81 -3.17
C GLY A 60 17.23 -18.11 -2.13
N ARG A 61 18.49 -17.72 -2.42
CA ARG A 61 19.68 -17.98 -1.57
C ARG A 61 20.01 -16.87 -0.58
N THR A 62 19.26 -15.77 -0.58
CA THR A 62 19.63 -14.57 0.20
C THR A 62 18.93 -14.59 1.54
N LYS A 63 19.71 -14.67 2.62
CA LYS A 63 19.22 -14.48 3.99
C LYS A 63 19.07 -12.97 4.21
N PHE A 64 17.86 -12.46 4.15
CA PHE A 64 17.59 -11.05 4.47
C PHE A 64 17.62 -10.83 5.98
N ASP A 65 18.23 -9.72 6.42
CA ASP A 65 18.13 -9.29 7.82
C ASP A 65 16.73 -8.73 8.09
N HIS A 66 16.27 -8.90 9.33
CA HIS A 66 14.91 -8.62 9.77
C HIS A 66 14.70 -7.17 10.24
N GLU A 67 15.57 -6.22 9.88
CA GLU A 67 15.48 -4.85 10.38
C GLU A 67 14.56 -3.94 9.54
N SER A 68 14.16 -4.36 8.34
CA SER A 68 13.52 -3.49 7.34
C SER A 68 12.13 -3.96 6.89
N GLY A 69 11.25 -2.99 6.62
CA GLY A 69 9.88 -3.22 6.21
C GLY A 69 9.70 -3.69 4.76
N SER A 70 8.48 -4.10 4.44
CA SER A 70 8.10 -4.61 3.13
C SER A 70 6.83 -3.94 2.62
N MET A 71 6.80 -3.64 1.32
CA MET A 71 5.62 -3.12 0.64
C MET A 71 4.87 -4.22 -0.10
N MET A 72 3.54 -4.12 -0.14
CA MET A 72 2.66 -5.00 -0.89
C MET A 72 1.71 -4.16 -1.73
N PHE A 73 1.40 -4.65 -2.92
CA PHE A 73 0.65 -3.92 -3.93
C PHE A 73 -0.42 -4.83 -4.51
N PHE A 74 -1.65 -4.35 -4.57
CA PHE A 74 -2.78 -5.10 -5.11
C PHE A 74 -3.57 -4.21 -6.07
N LYS A 75 -3.95 -4.77 -7.21
CA LYS A 75 -4.82 -4.09 -8.19
C LYS A 75 -6.29 -4.43 -7.97
N PRO A 76 -7.22 -3.62 -8.52
CA PRO A 76 -8.64 -3.95 -8.49
C PRO A 76 -8.94 -5.37 -8.98
N ASN A 77 -9.93 -6.00 -8.35
CA ASN A 77 -10.44 -7.34 -8.62
C ASN A 77 -9.46 -8.50 -8.34
N GLN A 78 -8.27 -8.21 -7.82
CA GLN A 78 -7.37 -9.24 -7.34
C GLN A 78 -7.88 -9.85 -6.03
N VAL A 79 -7.74 -11.17 -5.87
CA VAL A 79 -8.00 -11.85 -4.60
C VAL A 79 -6.87 -11.50 -3.64
N ILE A 80 -7.23 -10.89 -2.51
CA ILE A 80 -6.31 -10.49 -1.45
C ILE A 80 -6.55 -11.43 -0.27
N GLU A 81 -5.48 -12.06 0.17
CA GLU A 81 -5.46 -12.87 1.37
C GLU A 81 -4.22 -12.53 2.20
N MET A 82 -4.43 -12.22 3.47
CA MET A 82 -3.38 -11.81 4.39
C MET A 82 -3.38 -12.74 5.62
N LYS A 83 -3.01 -14.00 5.40
CA LYS A 83 -2.95 -15.02 6.47
C LYS A 83 -1.76 -14.78 7.41
N ASN A 84 -1.98 -15.01 8.71
CA ASN A 84 -0.94 -15.07 9.75
C ASN A 84 -0.02 -13.85 9.80
N LEU A 85 -0.57 -12.64 9.57
CA LEU A 85 0.22 -11.42 9.71
C LEU A 85 0.40 -11.08 11.19
N GLU A 86 1.57 -11.42 11.73
CA GLU A 86 2.04 -10.85 12.99
C GLU A 86 2.72 -9.50 12.70
N PHE A 87 2.05 -8.43 13.12
CA PHE A 87 2.55 -7.07 13.06
C PHE A 87 3.27 -6.79 14.39
N ASP A 88 4.55 -6.42 14.34
CA ASP A 88 5.33 -6.09 15.55
C ASP A 88 5.53 -4.58 15.72
N GLU A 89 5.36 -3.82 14.63
CA GLU A 89 5.60 -2.38 14.54
C GLU A 89 4.57 -1.70 13.64
N ASP A 90 4.71 -0.39 13.51
CA ASP A 90 3.85 0.46 12.69
C ASP A 90 3.84 0.04 11.22
N GLY A 91 2.63 0.02 10.65
CA GLY A 91 2.38 -0.22 9.24
C GLY A 91 1.41 0.82 8.70
N PHE A 92 1.17 0.79 7.40
CA PHE A 92 0.14 1.63 6.81
C PHE A 92 -0.52 1.01 5.59
N LEU A 93 -1.69 1.54 5.26
CA LEU A 93 -2.52 1.17 4.13
C LEU A 93 -2.91 2.44 3.35
N LEU A 94 -2.81 2.40 2.03
CA LEU A 94 -3.40 3.36 1.11
C LEU A 94 -4.37 2.62 0.20
N PHE A 95 -5.56 3.20 0.01
CA PHE A 95 -6.56 2.70 -0.91
C PHE A 95 -6.89 3.77 -1.94
N ILE A 96 -6.84 3.41 -3.21
CA ILE A 96 -7.01 4.33 -4.34
C ILE A 96 -8.07 3.75 -5.26
N ASN A 97 -9.27 4.33 -5.25
CA ASN A 97 -10.30 4.00 -6.23
C ASN A 97 -9.87 4.49 -7.62
N GLU A 98 -10.20 3.74 -8.68
CA GLU A 98 -9.87 4.15 -10.05
C GLU A 98 -10.44 5.54 -10.39
N ASP A 99 -11.62 5.89 -9.86
CA ASP A 99 -12.22 7.20 -10.07
C ASP A 99 -11.42 8.35 -9.44
N PHE A 100 -10.55 8.07 -8.47
CA PHE A 100 -9.64 9.06 -7.93
C PHE A 100 -8.54 9.45 -8.93
N LEU A 101 -8.18 8.52 -9.83
CA LEU A 101 -7.16 8.69 -10.85
C LEU A 101 -7.69 9.34 -12.14
N ASN A 102 -9.01 9.40 -12.34
CA ASN A 102 -9.62 9.89 -13.58
C ASN A 102 -9.11 11.30 -13.98
N GLY A 103 -8.73 11.45 -15.25
CA GLY A 103 -8.18 12.71 -15.77
C GLY A 103 -6.74 13.02 -15.36
N HIS A 104 -6.08 12.17 -14.56
CA HIS A 104 -4.66 12.33 -14.18
C HIS A 104 -3.78 11.32 -14.92
N SER A 105 -2.53 11.70 -15.24
CA SER A 105 -1.57 10.87 -15.98
C SER A 105 -1.29 9.53 -15.28
N LEU A 106 -1.28 9.55 -13.93
CA LEU A 106 -1.09 8.36 -13.10
C LEU A 106 -2.09 7.22 -13.40
N HIS A 107 -3.29 7.53 -13.91
CA HIS A 107 -4.25 6.48 -14.28
C HIS A 107 -3.68 5.50 -15.32
N GLN A 108 -2.85 5.99 -16.24
CA GLN A 108 -2.19 5.13 -17.23
C GLN A 108 -0.85 4.60 -16.72
N GLU A 109 -0.10 5.40 -15.96
CA GLU A 109 1.21 4.97 -15.45
C GLU A 109 1.12 3.85 -14.41
N ILE A 110 0.11 3.87 -13.52
CA ILE A 110 -0.02 2.86 -12.46
C ILE A 110 -0.11 1.43 -13.02
N LYS A 111 -0.73 1.28 -14.19
CA LYS A 111 -0.92 -0.01 -14.89
C LYS A 111 0.38 -0.60 -15.45
N LYS A 112 1.45 0.18 -15.52
CA LYS A 112 2.76 -0.27 -16.01
C LYS A 112 3.63 -0.91 -14.93
N TYR A 113 3.26 -0.74 -13.67
CA TYR A 113 4.02 -1.29 -12.56
C TYR A 113 3.66 -2.76 -12.34
N HIS A 114 4.53 -3.65 -12.81
CA HIS A 114 4.36 -5.10 -12.69
C HIS A 114 4.25 -5.62 -11.27
N PHE A 115 4.68 -4.83 -10.27
CA PHE A 115 4.53 -5.22 -8.87
C PHE A 115 3.08 -5.28 -8.39
N PHE A 116 2.12 -4.75 -9.14
CA PHE A 116 0.68 -4.95 -8.92
C PHE A 116 0.14 -6.26 -9.50
N ASP A 117 0.90 -6.94 -10.37
CA ASP A 117 0.48 -8.18 -11.02
C ASP A 117 0.90 -9.43 -10.25
N TYR A 118 1.74 -9.28 -9.21
CA TYR A 118 2.21 -10.42 -8.44
C TYR A 118 1.09 -11.14 -7.72
N GLU A 119 1.18 -12.46 -7.69
CA GLU A 119 0.44 -13.26 -6.71
C GLU A 119 0.85 -12.78 -5.30
N THR A 120 -0.11 -12.76 -4.38
CA THR A 120 -0.11 -12.12 -3.06
C THR A 120 1.10 -12.42 -2.15
N ASN A 121 2.01 -13.31 -2.55
CA ASN A 121 3.18 -13.77 -1.81
C ASN A 121 4.50 -13.02 -2.09
N GLU A 122 4.56 -12.12 -3.08
CA GLU A 122 5.78 -11.38 -3.40
C GLU A 122 5.75 -9.96 -2.83
N SER A 123 6.26 -9.80 -1.59
CA SER A 123 6.43 -8.48 -0.98
C SER A 123 7.73 -7.81 -1.41
N LEU A 124 7.69 -6.52 -1.68
CA LEU A 124 8.85 -5.70 -1.97
C LEU A 124 9.61 -5.35 -0.67
N HIS A 125 10.68 -6.07 -0.37
CA HIS A 125 11.61 -5.75 0.73
C HIS A 125 12.38 -4.45 0.51
N LEU A 126 12.41 -3.60 1.54
CA LEU A 126 13.12 -2.32 1.54
C LEU A 126 14.44 -2.42 2.30
N SER A 127 15.37 -1.50 2.08
CA SER A 127 16.47 -1.21 3.02
C SER A 127 16.05 -0.13 4.02
N PRO A 128 16.76 0.08 5.14
CA PRO A 128 16.40 1.11 6.12
C PRO A 128 16.27 2.53 5.53
N SER A 129 17.12 2.87 4.57
CA SER A 129 17.06 4.15 3.84
C SER A 129 15.81 4.29 2.96
N GLU A 130 15.34 3.20 2.36
CA GLU A 130 14.17 3.19 1.47
C GLU A 130 12.87 3.18 2.26
N GLU A 131 12.88 2.50 3.42
CA GLU A 131 11.81 2.57 4.40
C GLU A 131 11.61 4.01 4.89
N LYS A 132 12.70 4.72 5.20
CA LYS A 132 12.62 6.14 5.57
C LYS A 132 11.96 7.00 4.49
N ILE A 133 12.35 6.83 3.22
CA ILE A 133 11.75 7.53 2.08
C ILE A 133 10.25 7.21 1.97
N THR A 134 9.90 5.93 2.16
CA THR A 134 8.51 5.44 2.10
C THR A 134 7.65 6.11 3.17
N TRP A 135 8.14 6.18 4.41
CA TRP A 135 7.46 6.87 5.49
C TRP A 135 7.36 8.39 5.28
N GLU A 136 8.40 9.03 4.78
CA GLU A 136 8.36 10.47 4.47
C GLU A 136 7.27 10.80 3.44
N LEU A 137 7.12 9.97 2.41
CA LEU A 137 6.05 10.11 1.41
C LEU A 137 4.67 9.83 2.00
N TYR A 138 4.54 8.77 2.80
CA TYR A 138 3.32 8.47 3.55
C TYR A 138 2.85 9.68 4.38
N ARG A 139 3.76 10.27 5.18
CA ARG A 139 3.42 11.40 6.06
C ARG A 139 3.00 12.65 5.29
N LYS A 140 3.60 12.91 4.11
CA LYS A 140 3.15 14.00 3.23
C LYS A 140 1.72 13.76 2.74
N ILE A 141 1.41 12.54 2.31
CA ILE A 141 0.07 12.18 1.84
C ILE A 141 -0.95 12.26 2.98
N GLU A 142 -0.61 11.72 4.16
CA GLU A 142 -1.45 11.75 5.35
C GLU A 142 -1.74 13.19 5.81
N ASN A 143 -0.72 14.04 5.81
CA ASN A 143 -0.90 15.44 6.18
C ASN A 143 -1.84 16.17 5.21
N GLU A 144 -1.68 15.96 3.90
CA GLU A 144 -2.56 16.54 2.89
C GLU A 144 -4.00 16.03 3.04
N TYR A 145 -4.17 14.71 3.25
CA TYR A 145 -5.47 14.06 3.40
C TYR A 145 -6.26 14.54 4.61
N ASN A 146 -5.60 14.82 5.74
CA ASN A 146 -6.27 15.18 6.99
C ASN A 146 -6.53 16.68 7.16
N HIS A 147 -5.74 17.55 6.53
CA HIS A 147 -5.75 18.99 6.85
C HIS A 147 -6.21 19.89 5.70
N ASN A 148 -6.19 19.40 4.46
CA ASN A 148 -6.50 20.20 3.29
C ASN A 148 -7.67 19.59 2.51
N GLN A 149 -8.64 20.42 2.12
CA GLN A 149 -9.82 20.01 1.34
C GLN A 149 -10.07 20.99 0.18
N ASP A 150 -8.99 21.58 -0.34
CA ASP A 150 -9.07 22.51 -1.45
C ASP A 150 -8.95 21.78 -2.80
N GLU A 151 -9.02 22.56 -3.88
CA GLU A 151 -8.93 22.05 -5.25
C GLU A 151 -7.55 21.47 -5.61
N TYR A 152 -6.52 21.74 -4.81
CA TYR A 152 -5.13 21.29 -5.04
C TYR A 152 -4.82 19.97 -4.33
N SER A 153 -5.50 19.67 -3.22
CA SER A 153 -5.19 18.50 -2.38
C SER A 153 -5.16 17.18 -3.16
N ARG A 154 -6.10 16.99 -4.09
CA ARG A 154 -6.12 15.80 -4.95
C ARG A 154 -4.84 15.68 -5.79
N GLU A 155 -4.41 16.77 -6.42
CA GLU A 155 -3.22 16.77 -7.28
C GLU A 155 -1.95 16.51 -6.46
N ILE A 156 -1.85 17.12 -5.27
CA ILE A 156 -0.71 16.94 -4.36
C ILE A 156 -0.64 15.49 -3.86
N ILE A 157 -1.77 14.89 -3.47
CA ILE A 157 -1.83 13.48 -3.07
C ILE A 157 -1.36 12.59 -4.23
N LEU A 158 -1.90 12.80 -5.44
CA LEU A 158 -1.55 11.99 -6.61
C LEU A 158 -0.07 12.14 -7.00
N ALA A 159 0.52 13.33 -6.88
CA ALA A 159 1.94 13.56 -7.13
C ALA A 159 2.86 12.82 -6.14
N ASN A 160 2.47 12.78 -4.86
CA ASN A 160 3.21 12.02 -3.85
C ASN A 160 3.05 10.51 -4.05
N ILE A 161 1.85 10.02 -4.42
CA ILE A 161 1.62 8.62 -4.77
C ILE A 161 2.46 8.22 -5.99
N ASP A 162 2.46 9.04 -7.05
CA ASP A 162 3.28 8.79 -8.25
C ASP A 162 4.77 8.69 -7.88
N THR A 163 5.25 9.59 -7.02
CA THR A 163 6.63 9.55 -6.50
C THR A 163 6.90 8.26 -5.71
N LEU A 164 5.97 7.85 -4.83
CA LEU A 164 6.07 6.60 -4.07
C LEU A 164 6.17 5.38 -4.98
N LEU A 165 5.34 5.30 -6.03
CA LEU A 165 5.36 4.18 -6.97
C LEU A 165 6.64 4.14 -7.81
N LYS A 166 7.20 5.30 -8.19
CA LYS A 166 8.51 5.35 -8.87
C LYS A 166 9.65 4.88 -7.98
N TYR A 167 9.63 5.24 -6.70
CA TYR A 167 10.58 4.72 -5.72
C TYR A 167 10.40 3.21 -5.54
N ALA A 168 9.17 2.72 -5.37
CA ALA A 168 8.88 1.29 -5.30
C ALA A 168 9.41 0.54 -6.53
N GLN A 169 9.23 1.08 -7.75
CA GLN A 169 9.80 0.51 -8.97
C GLN A 169 11.34 0.47 -8.95
N ARG A 170 12.00 1.47 -8.37
CA ARG A 170 13.45 1.50 -8.20
C ARG A 170 13.92 0.44 -7.19
N PHE A 171 13.25 0.34 -6.05
CA PHE A 171 13.55 -0.65 -5.01
C PHE A 171 13.34 -2.07 -5.55
N TYR A 172 12.27 -2.26 -6.32
CA TYR A 172 11.97 -3.50 -7.02
C TYR A 172 13.10 -3.89 -7.95
N LYS A 173 13.54 -3.00 -8.85
CA LYS A 173 14.63 -3.30 -9.79
C LYS A 173 15.91 -3.73 -9.08
N ARG A 174 16.26 -3.10 -7.96
CA ARG A 174 17.45 -3.44 -7.16
C ARG A 174 17.45 -4.91 -6.72
N GLN A 175 16.30 -5.50 -6.42
CA GLN A 175 16.22 -6.90 -5.96
C GLN A 175 16.64 -7.93 -7.02
N PHE A 176 16.76 -7.51 -8.28
CA PHE A 176 17.18 -8.36 -9.41
C PHE A 176 18.55 -7.97 -9.98
N ILE A 177 19.22 -6.97 -9.40
CA ILE A 177 20.57 -6.57 -9.79
C ILE A 177 21.54 -7.37 -8.92
N ASN A 178 22.20 -8.36 -9.53
CA ASN A 178 23.31 -9.12 -8.94
C ASN A 178 24.62 -8.33 -9.03
#